data_AF-A0A914GZU1-F1
#
_entry.id   AF-A0A914GZU1-F1
#
_cell.length_a   1.000
_cell.length_b   1.000
_cell.length_c   1.000
_cell.angle_alpha   90.00
_cell.angle_beta   90.00
_cell.angle_gamma   90.00
#
_symmetry.space_group_name_H-M   'P 1'
#
loop_
_entity.id
_entity.type
_entity.pdbx_description
1 polymer ?
#
loop_
_entity_poly.entity_id
_entity_poly.type
_entity_poly.pdbx_seq_one_letter_code
_entity_poly.pdbx_strand_id
1 'polypeptide(L)'
;MKGLKLEFASSTDPVNFIVCRFNRWASVGIVPFELTNNLTGERLELRRHNEDFWLLVRCPIERDVKKWAEWENEAVEWNWCPWNCISITFNNSYIGDEMFDANEGPS
;
A
#
# COMPACT_ATOMS: atom_id res chain seq x y z
N MET A 1 -3.37 -8.45 1.01
CA MET A 1 -2.12 -7.68 1.25
C MET A 1 -0.82 -8.45 0.97
N LYS A 2 -0.78 -9.80 1.05
CA LYS A 2 0.46 -10.57 0.78
C LYS A 2 1.08 -10.28 -0.59
N GLY A 3 0.28 -10.25 -1.67
CA GLY A 3 0.75 -9.99 -3.02
C GLY A 3 1.47 -8.64 -3.20
N LEU A 4 0.91 -7.55 -2.66
CA LEU A 4 1.54 -6.22 -2.70
C LEU A 4 2.90 -6.22 -1.99
N LYS A 5 2.99 -6.88 -0.84
CA LYS A 5 4.25 -6.98 -0.08
C LYS A 5 5.32 -7.74 -0.87
N LEU A 6 4.92 -8.82 -1.54
CA LEU A 6 5.79 -9.63 -2.38
C LEU A 6 6.28 -8.85 -3.60
N GLU A 7 5.36 -8.19 -4.31
CA GLU A 7 5.66 -7.35 -5.47
C GLU A 7 6.67 -6.25 -5.11
N PHE A 8 6.41 -5.51 -4.03
CA PHE A 8 7.31 -4.46 -3.56
C PHE A 8 8.72 -4.98 -3.24
N ALA A 9 8.82 -6.15 -2.61
CA ALA A 9 10.11 -6.78 -2.30
C ALA A 9 10.87 -7.24 -3.55
N SER A 10 10.15 -7.62 -4.62
CA SER A 10 10.73 -8.06 -5.90
C SER A 10 10.98 -6.93 -6.90
N SER A 11 10.45 -5.73 -6.64
CA SER A 11 10.57 -4.57 -7.53
C SER A 11 12.03 -4.15 -7.67
N THR A 12 12.46 -3.94 -8.92
CA THR A 12 13.80 -3.45 -9.27
C THR A 12 13.82 -1.97 -9.64
N ASP A 13 12.67 -1.44 -10.07
CA ASP A 13 12.54 -0.06 -10.46
C ASP A 13 12.01 0.79 -9.31
N PRO A 14 12.65 1.92 -8.97
CA PRO A 14 12.16 2.82 -7.95
C PRO A 14 10.97 3.64 -8.47
N VAL A 15 9.88 3.71 -7.69
CA VAL A 15 8.69 4.50 -7.96
C VAL A 15 8.13 5.11 -6.68
N ASN A 16 7.58 6.32 -6.79
CA ASN A 16 7.04 7.07 -5.66
C ASN A 16 5.55 7.32 -5.83
N PHE A 17 4.76 6.99 -4.82
CA PHE A 17 3.33 7.27 -4.84
C PHE A 17 2.74 7.41 -3.43
N ILE A 18 1.62 8.12 -3.36
CA ILE A 18 0.75 8.20 -2.20
C ILE A 18 -0.64 7.80 -2.68
N VAL A 19 -1.18 6.73 -2.12
CA VAL A 19 -2.55 6.27 -2.39
C VAL A 19 -3.37 6.47 -1.13
N CYS A 20 -4.42 7.29 -1.26
CA CYS A 20 -5.38 7.54 -0.20
C CYS A 20 -6.61 6.63 -0.36
N ARG A 21 -6.99 5.93 0.70
CA ARG A 21 -8.18 5.08 0.74
C ARG A 21 -9.17 5.60 1.78
N PHE A 22 -10.37 5.95 1.32
CA PHE A 22 -11.50 6.28 2.18
C PHE A 22 -12.15 5.01 2.75
N ASN A 23 -12.39 5.00 4.06
CA ASN A 23 -12.87 3.87 4.83
C ASN A 23 -14.35 4.04 5.22
N ARG A 24 -15.23 4.12 4.22
CA ARG A 24 -16.68 4.32 4.46
C ARG A 24 -17.36 3.17 5.19
N TRP A 25 -16.87 1.95 5.00
CA TRP A 25 -17.47 0.72 5.51
C TRP A 25 -16.37 -0.16 6.08
N ALA A 26 -16.13 0.01 7.38
CA ALA A 26 -15.31 -0.83 8.26
C ALA A 26 -14.14 -1.56 7.57
N SER A 27 -12.92 -1.08 7.83
CA SER A 27 -11.64 -1.68 7.45
C SER A 27 -11.33 -3.00 8.18
N VAL A 28 -12.31 -3.88 8.36
CA VAL A 28 -12.13 -5.17 9.04
C VAL A 28 -11.06 -5.97 8.30
N GLY A 29 -9.93 -6.21 8.97
CA GLY A 29 -8.79 -6.96 8.42
C GLY A 29 -7.71 -6.11 7.73
N ILE A 30 -7.81 -4.78 7.69
CA ILE A 30 -6.68 -3.94 7.29
C ILE A 30 -5.78 -3.70 8.51
N VAL A 31 -4.52 -4.12 8.40
CA VAL A 31 -3.51 -3.95 9.45
C VAL A 31 -2.39 -3.06 8.91
N PRO A 32 -1.94 -2.04 9.66
CA PRO A 32 -0.78 -1.23 9.29
C PRO A 32 0.47 -2.09 9.08
N PHE A 33 1.36 -1.67 8.19
CA PHE A 33 2.68 -2.27 8.05
C PHE A 33 3.67 -1.29 7.45
N GLU A 34 4.95 -1.57 7.65
CA GLU A 34 6.05 -0.91 6.99
C GLU A 34 7.00 -1.98 6.43
N LEU A 35 7.50 -1.76 5.23
CA LEU A 35 8.48 -2.61 4.56
C LEU A 35 9.57 -1.74 3.95
N THR A 36 10.78 -2.25 3.90
CA THR A 36 11.91 -1.64 3.23
C THR A 36 12.40 -2.53 2.10
N ASN A 37 12.69 -1.93 0.95
CA ASN A 37 13.39 -2.56 -0.15
C ASN A 37 14.79 -1.92 -0.25
N ASN A 38 15.79 -2.63 0.26
CA ASN A 38 17.18 -2.15 0.27
C ASN A 38 17.82 -2.15 -1.12
N LEU A 39 17.26 -2.88 -2.09
CA LEU A 39 17.76 -2.90 -3.47
C LEU A 39 17.43 -1.57 -4.18
N THR A 40 16.21 -1.08 -4.02
CA THR A 40 15.77 0.19 -4.62
C THR A 40 15.98 1.40 -3.70
N GLY A 41 16.28 1.18 -2.41
CA GLY A 41 16.43 2.25 -1.42
C GLY A 41 15.09 2.87 -1.02
N GLU A 42 14.02 2.09 -1.06
CA GLU A 42 12.65 2.56 -0.84
C GLU A 42 12.00 1.93 0.39
N ARG A 43 10.91 2.54 0.84
CA ARG A 43 9.99 1.97 1.82
C ARG A 43 8.55 2.02 1.33
N LEU A 44 7.78 1.04 1.76
CA LEU A 44 6.34 0.95 1.55
C LEU A 44 5.65 0.88 2.92
N GLU A 45 4.83 1.87 3.23
CA GLU A 45 4.10 2.00 4.49
C GLU A 45 2.59 2.03 4.21
N LEU A 46 1.83 1.18 4.89
CA LEU A 46 0.39 1.34 5.03
C LEU A 46 0.10 1.77 6.46
N ARG A 47 -0.50 2.95 6.62
CA ARG A 47 -0.89 3.46 7.94
C ARG A 47 -2.26 4.13 7.91
N ARG A 48 -2.88 4.18 9.09
CA ARG A 48 -4.08 4.98 9.32
C ARG A 48 -3.66 6.44 9.46
N HIS A 49 -4.25 7.33 8.66
CA HIS A 49 -3.99 8.76 8.74
C HIS A 49 -4.96 9.44 9.72
N ASN A 50 -6.26 9.13 9.62
CA ASN A 50 -7.28 9.58 10.58
C ASN A 50 -8.41 8.55 10.68
N GLU A 51 -9.58 8.94 11.20
CA GLU A 51 -10.69 8.01 11.40
C GLU A 51 -11.17 7.36 10.10
N ASP A 52 -11.16 8.14 9.02
CA ASP A 52 -11.76 7.83 7.74
C ASP A 52 -10.75 7.44 6.66
N PHE A 53 -9.47 7.75 6.82
CA PHE A 53 -8.48 7.62 5.75
C PHE A 53 -7.28 6.75 6.13
N TRP A 54 -6.90 5.89 5.17
CA TRP A 54 -5.67 5.12 5.18
C TRP A 54 -4.77 5.60 4.05
N LEU A 55 -3.47 5.68 4.33
CA LEU A 55 -2.45 6.05 3.36
C LEU A 55 -1.53 4.87 3.09
N LEU A 56 -1.40 4.52 1.81
CA LEU A 56 -0.36 3.63 1.31
C LEU A 56 0.69 4.49 0.61
N VAL A 57 1.88 4.54 1.19
CA VAL A 57 2.97 5.43 0.78
C VAL A 57 4.16 4.59 0.34
N ARG A 58 4.59 4.73 -0.92
CA ARG A 58 5.88 4.23 -1.40
C ARG A 58 6.79 5.42 -1.66
N CYS A 59 7.95 5.44 -1.01
CA CYS A 59 8.87 6.56 -1.09
C CYS A 59 10.33 6.12 -0.89
N PRO A 60 11.31 6.98 -1.20
CA PRO A 60 12.69 6.73 -0.83
C PRO A 60 12.84 6.64 0.70
N ILE A 61 13.82 5.87 1.17
CA ILE A 61 14.16 5.79 2.59
C ILE A 61 14.66 7.15 3.07
N GLU A 62 15.57 7.77 2.32
CA GLU A 62 16.01 9.14 2.55
C GLU A 62 15.04 10.11 1.87
N ARG A 63 14.15 10.71 2.67
CA ARG A 63 13.13 11.64 2.16
C ARG A 63 13.03 12.91 2.99
N ASP A 64 12.67 14.00 2.33
CA ASP A 64 12.30 15.25 3.02
C ASP A 64 10.97 15.06 3.76
N VAL A 65 11.05 14.87 5.07
CA VAL A 65 9.87 14.61 5.92
C VAL A 65 8.81 15.69 5.80
N LYS A 66 9.22 16.96 5.68
CA LYS A 66 8.27 18.08 5.61
C LYS A 66 7.52 18.07 4.28
N LYS A 67 8.26 17.91 3.18
CA LYS A 67 7.68 17.83 1.84
C LYS A 67 6.71 16.66 1.70
N TRP A 68 7.06 15.49 2.24
CA TRP A 68 6.18 14.33 2.23
C TRP A 68 4.94 14.52 3.10
N ALA A 69 5.07 15.19 4.26
CA ALA A 69 3.90 15.51 5.09
C ALA A 69 2.91 16.44 4.36
N GLU A 70 3.41 17.42 3.61
CA GLU A 70 2.58 18.31 2.78
C GLU A 70 1.82 17.52 1.71
N TRP A 71 2.49 16.63 0.97
CA TRP A 71 1.84 15.78 -0.04
C TRP A 71 0.86 14.76 0.55
N GLU A 72 1.17 14.18 1.71
CA GLU A 72 0.26 13.25 2.38
C GLU A 72 -1.02 13.97 2.84
N ASN A 73 -0.92 15.20 3.33
CA ASN A 73 -2.09 16.01 3.67
C ASN A 73 -2.90 16.38 2.42
N GLU A 74 -2.24 16.81 1.34
CA GLU A 74 -2.90 17.12 0.07
C GLU A 74 -3.69 15.93 -0.48
N ALA A 75 -3.14 14.70 -0.37
CA ALA A 75 -3.81 13.48 -0.81
C ALA A 75 -5.08 13.13 -0.01
N VAL A 76 -5.18 13.56 1.25
CA VAL A 76 -6.35 13.33 2.12
C VAL A 76 -7.38 14.45 1.98
N GLU A 77 -6.92 15.69 1.91
CA GLU A 77 -7.76 16.88 1.73
C GLU A 77 -8.31 17.03 0.31
N TRP A 78 -7.77 16.26 -0.65
CA TRP A 78 -8.20 16.30 -2.03
C TRP A 78 -9.72 16.16 -2.12
N ASN A 79 -10.40 17.24 -2.50
CA ASN A 79 -11.85 17.29 -2.58
C ASN A 79 -12.30 16.20 -3.56
N TRP A 80 -13.00 15.19 -3.05
CA TRP A 80 -13.45 14.01 -3.79
C TRP A 80 -14.55 14.41 -4.77
N CYS A 81 -14.19 15.20 -5.78
CA CYS A 81 -15.06 15.57 -6.89
C CYS A 81 -15.22 14.31 -7.75
N PRO A 82 -16.44 13.77 -7.91
CA PRO A 82 -16.69 12.52 -8.63
C PRO A 82 -16.33 12.56 -10.13
N TRP A 83 -15.92 13.72 -10.64
CA TRP A 83 -15.64 13.95 -12.06
C TRP A 83 -14.25 13.46 -12.50
N ASN A 84 -13.27 13.31 -11.59
CA ASN A 84 -11.92 12.81 -11.87
C ASN A 84 -11.47 11.76 -10.84
N CYS A 85 -12.33 10.79 -10.52
CA CYS A 85 -12.02 9.73 -9.55
C CYS A 85 -11.87 8.38 -10.25
N ILE A 86 -10.73 7.71 -10.05
CA ILE A 86 -10.55 6.30 -10.42
C ILE A 86 -10.79 5.45 -9.16
N SER A 87 -11.92 4.75 -9.11
CA SER A 87 -12.22 3.80 -8.04
C SER A 87 -11.72 2.41 -8.43
N ILE A 88 -10.70 1.91 -7.73
CA ILE A 88 -10.19 0.55 -7.90
C ILE A 88 -10.78 -0.33 -6.81
N THR A 89 -11.67 -1.24 -7.21
CA THR A 89 -12.28 -2.21 -6.28
C THR A 89 -11.47 -3.50 -6.30
N PHE A 90 -10.82 -3.83 -5.18
CA PHE A 90 -10.17 -5.13 -5.00
C PHE A 90 -11.20 -6.14 -4.50
N ASN A 91 -11.62 -7.08 -5.35
CA ASN A 91 -12.46 -8.19 -4.92
C ASN A 91 -11.61 -9.16 -4.08
N ASN A 92 -11.82 -9.15 -2.76
CA ASN A 92 -11.00 -9.88 -1.80
C ASN A 92 -11.38 -11.38 -1.70
N SER A 93 -12.23 -11.90 -2.59
CA SER A 93 -12.69 -13.29 -2.53
C SER A 93 -11.62 -14.35 -2.82
N TYR A 94 -10.43 -13.95 -3.32
CA TYR A 94 -9.35 -14.90 -3.67
C TYR A 94 -7.96 -14.51 -3.17
N ILE A 95 -7.80 -13.46 -2.34
CA ILE A 95 -6.48 -13.04 -1.84
C ILE A 95 -6.24 -13.64 -0.45
N GLY A 96 -6.14 -14.96 -0.39
CA GLY A 96 -5.91 -15.69 0.85
C GLY A 96 -6.21 -17.16 0.69
N ASP A 97 -5.28 -17.88 0.06
CA ASP A 97 -4.84 -19.24 0.42
C ASP A 97 -4.38 -19.97 -0.86
N GLU A 98 -3.21 -19.57 -1.35
CA GLU A 98 -2.41 -20.45 -2.20
C GLU A 98 -1.41 -21.14 -1.28
N MET A 99 -1.88 -22.22 -0.66
CA MET A 99 -1.05 -23.18 0.05
C MET A 99 -0.28 -23.96 -1.02
N PHE A 100 0.96 -23.54 -1.31
CA PHE A 100 1.89 -24.42 -2.00
C PHE A 100 2.26 -25.53 -1.02
N ASP A 101 1.56 -26.65 -1.11
CA ASP A 101 2.11 -27.91 -0.60
C ASP A 101 3.42 -28.16 -1.35
N ALA A 102 4.52 -28.10 -0.61
CA ALA A 102 5.81 -28.53 -1.10
C ALA A 102 5.67 -30.01 -1.46
N ASN A 103 5.61 -30.31 -2.76
CA ASN A 103 5.66 -31.67 -3.26
C ASN A 103 6.87 -32.38 -2.61
N GLU A 104 6.60 -33.39 -1.79
CA GLU A 104 7.59 -34.39 -1.42
C GLU A 104 8.19 -34.94 -2.71
N GLY A 105 9.51 -34.79 -2.87
CA GLY A 105 10.22 -35.29 -4.04
C GLY A 105 10.10 -36.82 -4.17
N PRO A 106 10.22 -37.37 -5.38
CA PRO A 106 10.12 -38.82 -5.57
C PRO A 106 11.29 -39.52 -4.87
N SER A 107 10.99 -40.57 -4.09
CA SER A 107 11.96 -41.55 -3.58
C SER A 107 12.50 -42.44 -4.69
#